data_AF-M0CLZ3-F1
#
_entry.id   AF-M0CLZ3-F1
#
_cell.length_a   1.000
_cell.length_b   1.000
_cell.length_c   1.000
_cell.angle_alpha   90.00
_cell.angle_beta   90.00
_cell.angle_gamma   90.00
#
_symmetry.space_group_name_H-M   'P 1'
#
loop_
_entity.id
_entity.type
_entity.pdbx_description
1 polymer ?
#
loop_
_entity_poly.entity_id
_entity_poly.type
_entity_poly.pdbx_seq_one_letter_code
_entity_poly.pdbx_strand_id
1 'polypeptide(L)' 'MERTSFSLAGEELDEINAQLEYGDNRSAWIRDAVRLKLALLEEIGDLDEGMTDEERRELIVEAVRNEIGEE' A
#
# COMPACT_ATOMS: atom_id res chain seq x y z
N MET A 1 6.70 -19.29 -10.75
CA MET A 1 5.93 -18.45 -9.81
C MET A 1 4.53 -19.01 -9.71
N GLU A 2 4.02 -19.08 -8.49
CA GLU A 2 2.62 -19.41 -8.24
C GLU A 2 1.73 -18.28 -8.78
N ARG A 3 0.54 -18.62 -9.28
CA ARG A 3 -0.41 -17.64 -9.85
C ARG A 3 -1.56 -17.45 -8.88
N THR A 4 -1.55 -16.32 -8.18
CA THR A 4 -2.65 -15.92 -7.29
C THR A 4 -3.64 -15.05 -8.05
N SER A 5 -4.93 -15.33 -7.88
CA SER A 5 -6.03 -14.51 -8.38
C SER A 5 -6.71 -13.82 -7.20
N PHE A 6 -6.97 -12.53 -7.31
CA PHE A 6 -7.74 -11.75 -6.36
C PHE A 6 -8.58 -10.72 -7.11
N SER A 7 -9.66 -10.27 -6.48
CA SER A 7 -10.54 -9.21 -6.99
C SER A 7 -10.18 -7.89 -6.33
N LEU A 8 -10.18 -6.83 -7.14
CA LEU A 8 -10.18 -5.44 -6.67
C LEU A 8 -11.52 -4.83 -7.03
N ALA A 9 -11.98 -3.88 -6.22
CA ALA A 9 -13.12 -3.05 -6.55
C ALA A 9 -12.82 -2.22 -7.82
N GLY A 10 -13.89 -1.82 -8.53
CA GLY A 10 -13.74 -0.99 -9.73
C GLY A 10 -13.05 0.34 -9.43
N GLU A 11 -13.41 0.97 -8.32
CA GLU A 11 -12.83 2.23 -7.84
C GLU A 11 -11.32 2.10 -7.57
N GLU A 12 -10.89 1.03 -6.88
CA GLU A 12 -9.48 0.75 -6.64
C GLU A 12 -8.70 0.54 -7.96
N LEU A 13 -9.31 -0.14 -8.94
CA LEU A 13 -8.70 -0.33 -10.25
C LEU A 13 -8.53 1.00 -11.01
N ASP A 14 -9.53 1.87 -10.92
CA ASP A 14 -9.50 3.18 -11.57
C ASP A 14 -8.43 4.07 -10.94
N GLU A 15 -8.31 4.08 -9.61
CA GLU A 15 -7.25 4.77 -8.88
C GLU A 15 -5.87 4.27 -9.28
N ILE A 16 -5.67 2.95 -9.32
CA ILE A 16 -4.40 2.36 -9.79
C ILE A 16 -4.10 2.84 -11.20
N ASN A 17 -5.07 2.75 -12.13
CA ASN A 17 -4.86 3.14 -13.52
C ASN A 17 -4.53 4.63 -13.67
N ALA A 18 -5.04 5.49 -12.80
CA ALA A 18 -4.72 6.92 -12.80
C ALA A 18 -3.26 7.20 -12.43
N GLN A 19 -2.60 6.28 -11.70
CA GLN A 19 -1.18 6.38 -11.34
C GLN A 19 -0.24 5.75 -12.38
N LEU A 20 -0.77 5.05 -13.39
CA LEU A 20 0.05 4.37 -14.41
C LEU A 20 0.26 5.27 -15.63
N GLU A 21 1.52 5.42 -16.05
CA GLU A 21 1.88 6.09 -17.29
C GLU A 21 1.97 5.11 -18.47
N TYR A 22 2.16 5.65 -19.68
CA TYR A 22 2.31 4.83 -20.87
C TYR A 22 3.55 3.92 -20.79
N GLY A 23 3.31 2.60 -20.77
CA GLY A 23 4.35 1.59 -20.64
C GLY A 23 4.40 0.92 -19.26
N ASP A 24 3.70 1.48 -18.28
CA ASP A 24 3.64 0.89 -16.95
C ASP A 24 2.80 -0.39 -16.91
N ASN A 25 3.18 -1.27 -16.00
CA ASN A 25 2.53 -2.56 -15.84
C ASN A 25 1.76 -2.60 -14.51
N ARG A 26 0.44 -2.75 -14.59
CA ARG A 26 -0.44 -2.87 -13.42
C ARG A 26 0.00 -3.96 -12.44
N SER A 27 0.41 -5.13 -12.93
CA SER A 27 0.89 -6.21 -12.06
C SER A 27 2.24 -5.90 -11.40
N ALA A 28 3.08 -5.07 -12.03
CA ALA A 28 4.30 -4.58 -11.41
C ALA A 28 3.99 -3.60 -10.28
N TRP A 29 3.06 -2.66 -10.52
CA TRP A 29 2.58 -1.72 -9.51
C TRP A 29 1.99 -2.46 -8.30
N ILE A 30 1.13 -3.45 -8.51
CA ILE A 30 0.54 -4.23 -7.40
C ILE A 30 1.61 -5.04 -6.66
N ARG A 31 2.59 -5.61 -7.38
CA ARG A 31 3.72 -6.30 -6.73
C ARG A 31 4.53 -5.35 -5.87
N ASP A 32 4.70 -4.11 -6.30
CA ASP A 32 5.41 -3.09 -5.54
C ASP A 32 4.64 -2.70 -4.27
N ALA A 33 3.32 -2.47 -4.39
CA ALA A 33 2.46 -2.20 -3.24
C ALA A 33 2.53 -3.31 -2.17
N VAL A 34 2.55 -4.58 -2.59
CA VAL A 34 2.73 -5.72 -1.66
C VAL A 34 4.10 -5.67 -0.96
N ARG A 35 5.17 -5.36 -1.70
CA ARG A 35 6.52 -5.24 -1.12
C ARG A 35 6.59 -4.09 -0.11
N LEU A 36 5.99 -2.95 -0.44
CA LEU A 36 5.91 -1.80 0.46
C LEU A 36 5.17 -2.19 1.74
N LYS A 37 4.02 -2.87 1.64
CA LYS A 37 3.28 -3.33 2.82
C LYS A 37 4.09 -4.29 3.70
N LEU A 38 4.80 -5.23 3.09
CA LEU A 38 5.65 -6.17 3.85
C LEU A 38 6.81 -5.45 4.55
N ALA A 39 7.49 -4.53 3.87
CA ALA A 39 8.55 -3.72 4.48
C ALA A 39 8.02 -2.88 5.66
N LEU A 40 6.83 -2.28 5.52
CA LEU A 40 6.22 -1.51 6.60
C LEU A 40 5.86 -2.39 7.81
N LEU A 41 5.37 -3.61 7.59
CA LEU A 41 5.07 -4.52 8.71
C LEU A 41 6.33 -4.92 9.50
N GLU A 42 7.49 -5.02 8.84
CA GLU A 42 8.77 -5.26 9.52
C GLU A 42 9.18 -4.08 10.42
N GLU A 43 8.91 -2.85 9.99
CA GLU A 43 9.26 -1.62 10.74
C GLU A 43 8.30 -1.33 11.90
N ILE A 44 7.00 -1.58 11.70
CA ILE A 44 5.98 -1.32 12.74
C ILE A 44 6.13 -2.35 13.88
N GLY A 45 6.53 -3.59 13.55
CA GLY A 45 6.79 -4.64 14.54
C GLY A 45 5.63 -4.79 15.53
N ASP A 46 5.95 -4.84 16.83
CA ASP A 46 4.96 -5.00 17.90
C ASP A 46 4.05 -3.77 18.10
N LEU A 47 4.34 -2.63 17.47
CA LEU A 47 3.47 -1.44 17.57
C LEU A 47 2.09 -1.70 16.94
N ASP A 48 1.98 -2.66 16.04
CA ASP A 48 0.72 -3.03 15.40
C ASP A 48 -0.14 -4.00 16.23
N GLU A 49 0.35 -4.45 17.39
CA GLU A 49 -0.36 -5.38 18.25
C GLU A 49 -1.69 -4.78 18.71
N GLY A 50 -2.78 -5.40 18.26
CA GLY A 50 -4.14 -4.96 18.59
C GLY A 50 -4.68 -3.82 17.74
N MET A 51 -3.92 -3.32 16.75
CA MET A 51 -4.42 -2.35 15.78
C MET A 51 -5.22 -3.05 14.68
N THR A 52 -6.31 -2.42 14.26
CA THR A 52 -7.02 -2.76 13.02
C THR A 52 -6.20 -2.37 11.79
N ASP A 53 -6.54 -2.94 10.63
CA ASP A 53 -5.88 -2.57 9.38
C ASP A 53 -6.06 -1.09 9.01
N GLU A 54 -7.15 -0.46 9.45
CA GLU A 54 -7.42 0.96 9.24
C GLU A 54 -6.53 1.83 10.12
N GLU A 55 -6.51 1.59 11.43
CA GLU A 55 -5.65 2.31 12.38
C GLU A 55 -4.17 2.20 11.96
N ARG A 56 -3.76 1.03 11.47
CA ARG A 56 -2.40 0.81 10.97
C ARG A 56 -2.12 1.66 9.72
N ARG A 57 -3.08 1.81 8.80
CA ARG A 57 -2.92 2.68 7.62
C ARG A 57 -2.85 4.14 8.03
N GLU A 58 -3.72 4.58 8.93
CA GLU A 58 -3.72 5.95 9.45
C GLU A 58 -2.36 6.30 10.09
N LEU A 59 -1.83 5.43 10.96
CA LEU A 59 -0.51 5.60 11.57
C LEU A 59 0.60 5.80 10.52
N ILE A 60 0.62 4.96 9.48
CA ILE A 60 1.62 5.06 8.41
C ILE A 60 1.47 6.37 7.65
N VAL A 61 0.24 6.77 7.33
CA VAL A 61 -0.03 8.03 6.60
C VAL A 61 0.39 9.24 7.43
N GLU A 62 0.07 9.26 8.72
CA GLU A 62 0.49 10.32 9.64
C GLU A 62 2.02 10.39 9.75
N ALA A 63 2.70 9.25 9.88
CA ALA A 63 4.15 9.18 9.91
C ALA A 63 4.77 9.77 8.63
N VAL A 64 4.22 9.43 7.46
CA VAL A 64 4.67 10.00 6.18
C VAL A 64 4.45 11.51 6.13
N ARG A 65 3.26 12.01 6.49
CA ARG A 65 2.94 13.45 6.50
C ARG A 65 3.88 14.25 7.41
N ASN A 66 4.14 13.73 8.61
CA ASN A 66 5.04 14.36 9.58
C ASN A 66 6.47 14.47 9.03
N GLU A 67 6.96 13.45 8.32
CA GLU A 67 8.31 13.45 7.75
C GLU A 67 8.43 14.39 6.53
N ILE A 68 7.41 14.46 5.67
CA ILE A 68 7.42 15.34 4.49
C ILE A 68 7.14 16.82 4.82
N GLY A 69 6.75 17.12 6.07
CA GLY A 69 6.47 18.48 6.54
C GLY A 69 5.16 19.06 6.00
N GLU A 70 4.21 18.21 5.62
CA GLU A 70 2.84 18.64 5.30
C GLU A 70 2.08 18.88 6.62
N GLU A 71 2.15 20.11 7.16
CA GLU A 71 1.19 20.67 8.13
C GLU A 71 -0.01 21.32 7.44
#